data_AF-A0A1Y4T4M2-F1
#
_entry.id   AF-A0A1Y4T4M2-F1
#
_cell.length_a   1.000
_cell.length_b   1.000
_cell.length_c   1.000
_cell.angle_alpha   90.00
_cell.angle_beta   90.00
_cell.angle_gamma   90.00
#
_symmetry.space_group_name_H-M   'P 1'
#
loop_
_entity.id
_entity.type
_entity.pdbx_description
1 polymer ?
#
loop_
_entity_poly.entity_id
_entity_poly.type
_entity_poly.pdbx_seq_one_letter_code
_entity_poly.pdbx_strand_id
1 'polypeptide(L)' 'MLTVRGIITLLVLVILFALAVVWISKHGGWKDQGCGGNCASCHQRCENPKPGPKQN' A
#
# COMPACT_ATOMS: atom_id res chain seq x y z
N MET A 1 7.99 -27.37 15.80
CA MET A 1 9.39 -26.89 15.76
C MET A 1 9.63 -26.28 14.40
N LEU A 2 9.95 -24.99 14.33
CA LEU A 2 10.41 -24.42 13.06
C LEU A 2 11.74 -25.10 12.73
N THR A 3 11.75 -25.89 11.66
CA THR A 3 13.00 -26.48 11.17
C THR A 3 13.87 -25.37 10.60
N VAL A 4 15.19 -25.59 10.56
CA VAL A 4 16.14 -24.62 9.97
C VAL A 4 15.70 -24.20 8.56
N ARG A 5 15.14 -25.14 7.78
CA ARG A 5 14.52 -24.86 6.48
C ARG A 5 13.37 -23.86 6.57
N GLY A 6 12.47 -24.02 7.53
CA GLY A 6 11.37 -23.09 7.79
C GLY A 6 11.84 -21.68 8.15
N ILE A 7 12.89 -21.56 8.96
CA ILE A 7 13.47 -20.27 9.34
C ILE A 7 14.08 -19.58 8.11
N ILE A 8 14.84 -20.31 7.30
CA ILE A 8 15.44 -19.78 6.07
C ILE A 8 14.35 -19.28 5.10
N THR A 9 13.29 -20.06 4.90
CA THR A 9 12.19 -19.66 4.03
C THR A 9 11.49 -18.38 4.50
N LEU A 10 11.33 -18.20 5.81
CA LEU A 10 10.72 -16.99 6.36
C LEU A 10 11.63 -15.77 6.20
N LEU A 11 12.92 -15.90 6.45
CA LEU A 11 13.88 -14.82 6.25
C LEU A 11 13.89 -14.34 4.79
N VAL A 12 13.91 -15.27 3.84
CA VAL A 12 13.86 -14.94 2.41
C VAL A 12 12.56 -14.23 2.06
N LEU A 13 11.41 -14.71 2.56
CA LEU A 13 10.11 -14.07 2.35
C LEU A 13 10.07 -12.63 2.89
N VAL A 14 10.57 -12.41 4.11
CA VAL A 14 10.59 -11.09 4.74
C VAL A 14 11.46 -10.12 3.94
N ILE A 15 12.64 -10.56 3.50
CA ILE A 15 13.54 -9.72 2.70
C ILE A 15 12.90 -9.38 1.35
N LEU A 16 12.32 -10.36 0.66
CA LEU A 16 11.62 -10.13 -0.61
C LEU A 16 10.45 -9.17 -0.46
N PHE A 17 9.65 -9.32 0.60
CA PHE A 17 8.52 -8.44 0.88
C PHE A 17 8.98 -7.01 1.17
N ALA A 18 10.01 -6.83 2.01
CA ALA A 18 10.57 -5.52 2.32
C ALA A 18 11.10 -4.82 1.07
N LEU A 19 11.80 -5.55 0.20
CA LEU A 19 12.28 -5.02 -1.08
C LEU A 19 11.13 -4.60 -1.99
N ALA A 20 10.06 -5.40 -2.09
CA ALA A 20 8.88 -5.05 -2.86
C ALA A 20 8.19 -3.78 -2.34
N VAL A 21 8.04 -3.63 -1.02
CA VAL A 21 7.44 -2.44 -0.40
C VAL A 21 8.30 -1.19 -0.62
N VAL A 22 9.62 -1.30 -0.46
CA VAL A 22 10.56 -0.18 -0.70
C VAL A 22 10.58 0.21 -2.18
N TRP A 23 10.51 -0.77 -3.08
CA TRP A 23 10.43 -0.52 -4.51
C TRP A 23 9.13 0.18 -4.87
N ILE A 24 8.00 -0.31 -4.38
CA ILE A 24 6.68 0.33 -4.52
C ILE A 24 6.74 1.75 -3.98
N SER A 25 7.23 1.99 -2.76
CA SER A 25 7.25 3.35 -2.17
C SER A 25 8.15 4.34 -2.93
N LYS A 26 9.23 3.89 -3.58
CA LYS A 26 10.14 4.75 -4.36
C LYS A 26 9.65 5.01 -5.79
N HIS A 27 8.91 4.10 -6.40
CA HIS A 27 8.43 4.21 -7.79
C HIS A 27 7.00 4.77 -7.92
N GLY A 28 6.49 5.48 -6.91
CA GLY A 28 5.14 6.07 -6.95
C GLY A 28 4.06 5.16 -6.38
N GLY A 29 4.42 4.32 -5.42
CA GLY A 29 3.54 3.40 -4.73
C GLY A 29 2.28 4.08 -4.23
N TRP A 30 1.14 3.50 -4.61
CA TRP A 30 -0.20 3.92 -4.25
C TRP A 30 -0.51 5.39 -4.61
N LYS A 31 0.10 5.92 -5.68
CA LYS A 31 -0.51 7.06 -6.37
C LYS A 31 -1.80 6.57 -7.03
N ASP A 32 -2.92 7.10 -6.54
CA ASP A 32 -4.25 7.08 -7.17
C ASP A 32 -5.19 5.89 -6.93
N GLN A 33 -5.38 5.45 -5.68
CA GLN A 33 -6.73 5.00 -5.27
C GLN A 33 -7.17 5.71 -3.99
N GLY A 34 -8.19 6.56 -4.16
CA GLY A 34 -8.68 7.49 -3.15
C GLY A 34 -9.28 6.85 -1.90
N CYS A 35 -9.55 7.73 -0.93
CA CYS A 35 -10.21 7.49 0.37
C CYS A 35 -9.94 6.10 0.99
N GLY A 36 -8.69 5.86 1.41
CA GLY A 36 -8.29 4.69 2.21
C GLY A 36 -8.63 4.81 3.70
N GLY A 37 -9.90 5.05 4.02
CA GLY A 37 -10.38 5.16 5.41
C GLY A 37 -11.88 4.84 5.55
N ASN A 38 -12.38 4.78 6.79
CA ASN A 38 -13.80 4.54 7.04
C ASN A 38 -14.66 5.61 6.34
N CYS A 39 -15.56 5.18 5.44
CA CYS A 39 -16.43 6.06 4.65
C CYS A 39 -17.31 7.01 5.48
N ALA A 40 -17.39 6.85 6.79
CA ALA A 40 -18.07 7.79 7.70
C ALA A 40 -17.46 9.21 7.67
N SER A 41 -16.15 9.34 7.47
CA SER A 41 -15.49 10.66 7.37
C SER A 41 -15.42 11.22 5.95
N CYS A 42 -15.80 10.44 4.93
CA CYS A 42 -15.75 10.83 3.51
C CYS A 42 -17.11 11.28 2.93
N HIS A 43 -18.21 11.32 3.71
CA HIS A 43 -19.56 11.64 3.18
C HIS A 43 -19.60 13.00 2.44
N GLN A 44 -18.99 14.05 3.00
CA GLN A 44 -18.90 15.37 2.35
C GLN A 44 -18.00 15.40 1.10
N ARG A 45 -17.09 14.43 0.97
CA ARG A 45 -16.16 14.29 -0.18
C ARG A 45 -16.81 13.55 -1.35
N CYS A 46 -17.79 12.69 -1.06
CA CYS A 46 -18.53 11.91 -2.06
C CYS A 46 -19.73 12.67 -2.63
N GLU A 47 -20.42 13.48 -1.83
CA GLU A 47 -21.62 14.22 -2.27
C GLU A 47 -21.30 15.37 -3.25
N ASN A 48 -20.12 15.97 -3.12
CA ASN A 48 -19.59 16.95 -4.08
C ASN A 48 -18.18 16.54 -4.52
N PRO A 49 -18.03 15.72 -5.57
CA PRO A 49 -16.73 15.44 -6.14
C PRO A 49 -16.19 16.73 -6.76
N LYS A 50 -15.44 17.52 -6.00
CA LYS A 50 -14.61 18.58 -6.59
C LYS A 50 -13.61 17.87 -7.51
N PRO A 51 -13.50 18.23 -8.79
CA PRO A 51 -12.40 17.76 -9.61
C PRO A 51 -11.12 18.36 -9.02
N GLY A 52 -10.45 17.61 -8.15
CA GLY A 52 -9.09 17.89 -7.74
C GLY A 52 -8.18 17.85 -8.97
N PRO A 53 -7.12 18.66 -9.01
CA PRO A 53 -6.35 18.89 -10.23
C PRO A 53 -5.82 17.57 -10.79
N LYS A 54 -6.03 17.36 -12.09
CA LYS A 54 -5.38 16.31 -12.89
C LYS A 54 -3.87 16.42 -12.69
N GLN A 55 -3.29 15.57 -11.86
CA GLN A 55 -1.85 15.53 -11.66
C GLN A 55 -1.25 14.52 -12.64
N ASN A 56 -1.19 14.97 -13.91
CA ASN A 56 -0.56 14.37 -15.10
C ASN A 56 -0.55 12.83 -15.20
#